data_AF-K1XYM4-F1
#
_entry.id   AF-K1XYM4-F1
#
_cell.length_a   1.000
_cell.length_b   1.000
_cell.length_c   1.000
_cell.angle_alpha   90.00
_cell.angle_beta   90.00
_cell.angle_gamma   90.00
#
_symmetry.space_group_name_H-M   'P 1'
#
loop_
_entity.id
_entity.type
_entity.pdbx_description
1 polymer ?
#
loop_
_entity_poly.entity_id
_entity_poly.type
_entity_poly.pdbx_seq_one_letter_code
_entity_poly.pdbx_strand_id
1 'polypeptide(L)'
;MKTITKLGFISLVILITSIWLQVYFWINKDIIAWTTTVIFAIVGYFVTHYLEIERKRHDLKMQFYHELILWLRVITKDWKEKMQYLPDFEKALFSSWIYASSKVKIALNNYIDSYIKLNVDREKFQSSFIHDENILMKAIRNECLQDKEIDYKAIYLKE
;
A
#
# COMPACT_ATOMS: atom_id res chain seq x y z
N MET A 1 -7.84 -3.55 23.91
CA MET A 1 -7.58 -4.52 25.01
C MET A 1 -6.65 -5.69 24.64
N LYS A 2 -6.81 -6.39 23.50
CA LYS A 2 -5.94 -7.55 23.13
C LYS A 2 -4.47 -7.23 22.81
N THR A 3 -4.15 -5.99 22.45
CA THR A 3 -2.79 -5.56 22.05
C THR A 3 -1.92 -5.18 23.25
N ILE A 4 -2.52 -4.54 24.26
CA ILE A 4 -1.85 -4.09 25.50
C ILE A 4 -1.37 -5.31 26.31
N THR A 5 -2.18 -6.36 26.40
CA THR A 5 -1.79 -7.62 27.06
C THR A 5 -0.66 -8.35 26.34
N LYS A 6 -0.56 -8.24 25.00
CA LYS A 6 0.54 -8.81 24.22
C LYS A 6 1.86 -8.06 24.42
N LEU A 7 1.82 -6.73 24.46
CA LEU A 7 3.00 -5.89 24.75
C LEU A 7 3.53 -6.13 26.16
N GLY A 8 2.64 -6.20 27.16
CA GLY A 8 3.02 -6.53 28.53
C GLY A 8 3.69 -7.90 28.66
N PHE A 9 3.21 -8.90 27.92
CA PHE A 9 3.81 -10.23 27.89
C PHE A 9 5.21 -10.24 27.26
N ILE A 10 5.42 -9.51 26.15
CA ILE A 10 6.74 -9.41 25.51
C ILE A 10 7.75 -8.73 26.44
N SER A 11 7.36 -7.64 27.11
CA SER A 11 8.21 -6.96 28.10
C SER A 11 8.57 -7.88 29.28
N LEU A 12 7.62 -8.68 29.77
CA LEU A 12 7.86 -9.65 30.84
C LEU A 12 8.86 -10.74 30.40
N VAL A 13 8.74 -11.26 29.18
CA VAL A 13 9.66 -12.26 28.64
C VAL A 13 11.06 -11.67 28.51
N ILE A 14 11.22 -10.46 27.98
CA ILE A 14 12.53 -9.78 27.89
C ILE A 14 13.16 -9.62 29.29
N LEU A 15 12.35 -9.23 30.29
CA LEU A 15 12.81 -9.07 31.67
C LEU A 15 13.31 -10.40 32.26
N ILE A 16 12.51 -11.48 32.15
CA ILE A 16 12.86 -12.81 32.67
C ILE A 16 14.14 -13.34 31.99
N THR A 17 14.23 -13.19 30.67
CA THR A 17 15.38 -13.65 29.89
C THR A 17 16.66 -12.89 30.25
N SER A 18 16.54 -11.58 30.52
CA SER A 18 17.66 -10.74 30.94
C SER A 18 18.16 -11.10 32.34
N ILE A 19 17.26 -11.37 33.29
CA ILE A 19 17.60 -11.83 34.65
C ILE A 19 18.27 -13.21 34.58
N TRP A 20 17.76 -14.11 33.75
CA TRP A 20 18.32 -15.46 33.57
C TRP A 20 19.75 -15.41 33.01
N LEU A 21 19.99 -14.61 31.96
CA LEU A 21 21.33 -14.39 31.39
C LEU A 21 22.32 -13.83 32.41
N GLN A 22 21.87 -12.88 33.25
CA GLN A 22 22.69 -12.27 34.27
C GLN A 22 23.08 -13.27 35.37
N VAL A 23 22.14 -14.10 35.83
CA VAL A 23 22.37 -15.07 36.91
C VAL A 23 23.20 -16.26 36.43
N TYR A 24 22.95 -16.77 35.23
CA TYR A 24 23.57 -18.00 34.74
C TYR A 24 24.97 -17.79 34.15
N PHE A 25 25.20 -16.66 33.46
CA PHE A 25 26.48 -16.38 32.79
C PHE A 25 27.34 -15.33 33.50
N TRP A 26 26.88 -14.79 34.64
CA TRP A 26 27.57 -13.71 35.38
C TRP A 26 27.91 -12.48 34.51
N ILE A 27 27.10 -12.24 33.47
CA ILE A 27 27.30 -11.10 32.57
C ILE A 27 27.02 -9.82 33.35
N ASN A 28 27.94 -8.86 33.27
CA ASN A 28 27.77 -7.56 33.90
C ASN A 28 26.47 -6.89 33.39
N LYS A 29 25.66 -6.39 34.33
CA LYS A 29 24.42 -5.65 34.03
C LYS A 29 24.65 -4.50 33.06
N ASP A 30 25.81 -3.86 33.12
CA ASP A 30 26.17 -2.77 32.21
C ASP A 30 26.31 -3.27 30.76
N ILE A 31 26.86 -4.46 30.54
CA ILE A 31 27.00 -5.08 29.22
C ILE A 31 25.61 -5.44 28.66
N ILE A 32 24.71 -5.96 29.50
CA ILE A 32 23.32 -6.25 29.11
C ILE A 32 22.58 -4.96 28.76
N ALA A 33 22.73 -3.90 29.58
CA ALA A 33 22.12 -2.61 29.30
C ALA A 33 22.62 -2.02 27.98
N TRP A 34 23.94 -1.97 27.77
CA TRP A 34 24.56 -1.46 26.54
C TRP A 34 24.12 -2.23 25.30
N THR A 35 24.14 -3.57 25.33
CA THR A 35 23.71 -4.40 24.20
C THR A 35 22.22 -4.22 23.90
N THR A 36 21.38 -4.12 24.93
CA THR A 36 19.94 -3.86 24.80
C THR A 36 19.68 -2.49 24.18
N THR A 37 20.37 -1.44 24.64
CA THR A 37 20.26 -0.09 24.06
C THR A 37 20.69 -0.05 22.59
N VAL A 38 21.77 -0.73 22.23
CA VAL A 38 22.24 -0.82 20.83
C VAL A 38 21.22 -1.56 19.96
N ILE A 39 20.66 -2.67 20.43
CA ILE A 39 19.63 -3.42 19.70
C ILE A 39 18.38 -2.55 19.49
N PHE A 40 17.91 -1.85 20.52
CA PHE A 40 16.76 -0.94 20.40
C PHE A 40 17.03 0.21 19.43
N ALA A 41 18.24 0.77 19.42
CA ALA A 41 18.61 1.81 18.47
C ALA A 41 18.59 1.30 17.03
N ILE A 42 19.15 0.12 16.77
CA ILE A 42 19.15 -0.52 15.44
C ILE A 42 17.72 -0.82 14.99
N VAL A 43 16.91 -1.46 15.85
CA VAL A 43 15.51 -1.78 15.54
C VAL A 43 14.71 -0.49 15.30
N GLY A 44 14.90 0.53 16.13
CA GLY A 44 14.26 1.84 15.95
C GLY A 44 14.61 2.48 14.61
N TYR A 45 15.87 2.41 14.19
CA TYR A 45 16.31 2.86 12.87
C TYR A 45 15.63 2.10 11.73
N PHE A 46 15.61 0.76 11.78
CA PHE A 46 14.95 -0.04 10.74
C PHE A 46 13.45 0.21 10.66
N VAL A 47 12.77 0.33 11.81
CA VAL A 47 11.33 0.61 11.87
C VAL A 47 11.03 2.00 11.28
N THR A 48 11.79 3.02 11.67
CA THR A 48 11.58 4.39 11.14
C THR A 48 11.86 4.46 9.65
N HIS A 49 12.94 3.84 9.17
CA HIS A 49 13.27 3.83 7.75
C HIS A 49 12.27 3.02 6.92
N TYR A 50 11.81 1.88 7.42
CA TYR A 50 10.76 1.09 6.79
C TYR A 50 9.45 1.87 6.68
N LEU A 51 9.04 2.56 7.75
CA LEU A 51 7.84 3.40 7.75
C LEU A 51 7.97 4.58 6.78
N GLU A 52 9.16 5.18 6.65
CA GLU A 52 9.41 6.24 5.68
C GLU A 52 9.26 5.74 4.24
N ILE A 53 9.81 4.57 3.93
CA ILE A 53 9.68 3.93 2.60
C ILE A 53 8.22 3.60 2.30
N GLU A 54 7.51 2.97 3.24
CA GLU A 54 6.09 2.64 3.08
C GLU A 54 5.23 3.89 2.88
N ARG A 55 5.52 4.98 3.61
CA ARG A 55 4.84 6.26 3.41
C ARG A 55 5.08 6.84 2.01
N LYS A 56 6.34 6.89 1.56
CA LYS A 56 6.66 7.35 0.19
C LYS A 56 5.96 6.50 -0.87
N ARG A 57 5.90 5.18 -0.66
CA ARG A 57 5.23 4.25 -1.56
C ARG A 57 3.72 4.49 -1.61
N HIS A 58 3.10 4.74 -0.46
CA HIS A 58 1.69 5.08 -0.36
C HIS A 58 1.39 6.42 -1.06
N ASP A 59 2.21 7.46 -0.85
CA ASP A 59 2.02 8.77 -1.50
C ASP A 59 2.12 8.66 -3.03
N LEU A 60 3.12 7.93 -3.54
CA LEU A 60 3.27 7.64 -4.97
C LEU A 60 2.08 6.88 -5.54
N LYS A 61 1.61 5.84 -4.83
CA LYS A 61 0.44 5.06 -5.22
C LYS A 61 -0.81 5.96 -5.35
N MET A 62 -1.05 6.82 -4.36
CA MET A 62 -2.18 7.75 -4.37
C MET A 62 -2.08 8.76 -5.51
N GLN A 63 -0.88 9.25 -5.81
CA GLN A 63 -0.63 10.13 -6.95
C GLN A 63 -0.96 9.43 -8.27
N PHE A 64 -0.45 8.21 -8.49
CA PHE A 64 -0.71 7.47 -9.74
C PHE A 64 -2.19 7.11 -9.89
N TYR A 65 -2.85 6.70 -8.82
CA TYR A 65 -4.29 6.44 -8.83
C TYR A 65 -5.11 7.68 -9.15
N HIS A 66 -4.71 8.85 -8.61
CA HIS A 66 -5.37 10.11 -8.94
C HIS A 66 -5.24 10.44 -10.43
N GLU A 67 -4.03 10.32 -10.97
CA GLU A 67 -3.74 10.56 -12.38
C GLU A 67 -4.51 9.59 -13.29
N LEU A 68 -4.53 8.30 -12.97
CA LEU A 68 -5.28 7.28 -13.70
C LEU A 68 -6.79 7.58 -13.70
N ILE A 69 -7.37 7.96 -12.55
CA ILE A 69 -8.79 8.32 -12.47
C ILE A 69 -9.12 9.53 -13.34
N LEU A 70 -8.25 10.54 -13.38
CA LEU A 70 -8.44 11.71 -14.24
C LEU A 70 -8.45 11.29 -15.71
N TRP A 71 -7.51 10.45 -16.12
CA TRP A 71 -7.46 9.96 -17.50
C TRP A 71 -8.64 9.07 -17.89
N LEU A 72 -9.06 8.15 -17.02
CA LEU A 72 -10.24 7.31 -17.25
C LEU A 72 -11.49 8.17 -17.51
N ARG A 73 -11.68 9.25 -16.75
CA ARG A 73 -12.78 10.21 -16.96
C ARG A 73 -12.68 11.01 -18.26
N VAL A 74 -11.47 11.20 -18.78
CA VAL A 74 -11.19 12.01 -19.98
C VAL A 74 -11.41 11.18 -21.24
N ILE A 75 -10.91 9.94 -21.27
CA ILE A 75 -10.95 9.04 -22.43
C ILE A 75 -12.35 8.49 -22.69
N THR A 76 -13.15 8.27 -21.65
CA THR A 76 -14.53 7.81 -21.79
C THR A 76 -15.48 8.79 -22.46
N LYS A 77 -15.22 10.09 -22.32
CA LYS A 77 -16.15 11.13 -22.80
C LYS A 77 -15.98 11.48 -24.28
N ASP A 78 -14.74 11.58 -24.77
CA ASP A 78 -14.45 12.02 -26.16
C ASP A 78 -13.33 11.21 -26.81
N TRP A 79 -13.64 9.97 -27.18
CA TRP A 79 -12.68 9.00 -27.71
C TRP A 79 -11.94 9.45 -28.98
N LYS A 80 -12.64 10.09 -29.92
CA LYS A 80 -12.11 10.42 -31.25
C LYS A 80 -11.11 11.59 -31.25
N GLU A 81 -11.32 12.60 -30.40
CA GLU A 81 -10.46 13.79 -30.35
C GLU A 81 -9.24 13.61 -29.43
N LYS A 82 -9.25 12.56 -28.59
CA LYS A 82 -8.30 12.42 -27.49
C LYS A 82 -7.22 11.37 -27.72
N MET A 83 -7.09 10.83 -28.94
CA MET A 83 -5.97 9.94 -29.29
C MET A 83 -4.59 10.60 -29.05
N GLN A 84 -4.50 11.93 -29.10
CA GLN A 84 -3.28 12.66 -28.75
C GLN A 84 -2.80 12.43 -27.30
N TYR A 85 -3.69 12.04 -26.40
CA TYR A 85 -3.40 11.80 -24.99
C TYR A 85 -3.16 10.32 -24.64
N LEU A 86 -3.19 9.45 -25.65
CA LEU A 86 -3.02 8.01 -25.44
C LEU A 86 -1.68 7.66 -24.75
N PRO A 87 -0.53 8.26 -25.11
CA PRO A 87 0.74 7.94 -24.44
C PRO A 87 0.75 8.29 -22.96
N ASP A 88 0.16 9.43 -22.59
CA ASP A 88 0.06 9.87 -21.19
C ASP A 88 -0.85 8.97 -20.38
N PHE A 89 -1.96 8.52 -20.99
CA PHE A 89 -2.84 7.55 -20.37
C PHE A 89 -2.16 6.20 -20.14
N GLU A 90 -1.49 5.65 -21.16
CA GLU A 90 -0.76 4.39 -21.03
C GLU A 90 0.29 4.49 -19.93
N LYS A 91 1.03 5.60 -19.87
CA LYS A 91 2.00 5.86 -18.80
C LYS A 91 1.34 5.86 -17.43
N ALA A 92 0.20 6.54 -17.25
CA ALA A 92 -0.52 6.56 -15.98
C ALA A 92 -1.04 5.16 -15.59
N LEU A 93 -1.47 4.38 -16.59
CA LEU A 93 -1.98 3.03 -16.42
C LEU A 93 -0.87 2.06 -15.97
N PHE A 94 0.29 2.09 -16.64
CA PHE A 94 1.46 1.28 -16.24
C PHE A 94 2.04 1.72 -14.89
N SER A 95 2.13 3.03 -14.63
CA SER A 95 2.63 3.55 -13.35
C SER A 95 1.74 3.10 -12.19
N SER A 96 0.42 3.12 -12.38
CA SER A 96 -0.55 2.62 -11.39
C SER A 96 -0.44 1.12 -11.16
N TRP A 97 -0.17 0.35 -12.22
CA TRP A 97 -0.06 -1.11 -12.14
C TRP A 97 1.08 -1.57 -11.22
N ILE A 98 2.22 -0.87 -11.22
CA ILE A 98 3.39 -1.22 -10.38
C ILE A 98 3.03 -1.22 -8.88
N TYR A 99 2.26 -0.22 -8.46
CA TYR A 99 1.94 0.03 -7.05
C TYR A 99 0.57 -0.52 -6.62
N ALA A 100 -0.17 -1.13 -7.54
CA ALA A 100 -1.50 -1.64 -7.27
C ALA A 100 -1.52 -2.92 -6.43
N SER A 101 -2.53 -3.04 -5.56
CA SER A 101 -2.89 -4.32 -4.94
C SER A 101 -3.24 -5.37 -5.98
N SER A 102 -3.20 -6.64 -5.59
CA SER A 102 -3.63 -7.75 -6.46
C SER A 102 -5.07 -7.58 -6.98
N LYS A 103 -5.97 -6.99 -6.18
CA LYS A 103 -7.36 -6.73 -6.58
C LYS A 103 -7.44 -5.70 -7.70
N VAL A 104 -6.73 -4.58 -7.55
CA VAL A 104 -6.70 -3.53 -8.59
C VAL A 104 -5.94 -4.00 -9.82
N LYS A 105 -4.88 -4.81 -9.69
CA LYS A 105 -4.19 -5.43 -10.83
C LYS A 105 -5.11 -6.30 -11.68
N ILE A 106 -5.93 -7.15 -11.05
CA ILE A 106 -6.91 -7.97 -11.76
C ILE A 106 -7.91 -7.08 -12.52
N ALA A 107 -8.44 -6.05 -11.86
CA ALA A 107 -9.38 -5.12 -12.50
C ALA A 107 -8.72 -4.32 -13.64
N LEU A 108 -7.45 -3.91 -13.48
CA LEU A 108 -6.65 -3.24 -14.50
C LEU A 108 -6.47 -4.13 -15.73
N ASN A 109 -6.10 -5.40 -15.54
CA ASN A 109 -5.91 -6.34 -16.65
C ASN A 109 -7.22 -6.55 -17.42
N ASN A 110 -8.34 -6.76 -16.72
CA ASN A 110 -9.65 -6.90 -17.36
C ASN A 110 -10.03 -5.64 -18.15
N TYR A 111 -9.76 -4.46 -17.59
CA TYR A 111 -9.97 -3.19 -18.28
C TYR A 111 -9.11 -3.07 -19.54
N ILE A 112 -7.83 -3.44 -19.48
CA ILE A 112 -6.93 -3.44 -20.65
C ILE A 112 -7.45 -4.39 -21.73
N ASP A 113 -7.87 -5.60 -21.36
CA ASP A 113 -8.42 -6.56 -22.32
C ASP A 113 -9.70 -6.04 -22.99
N SER A 114 -10.59 -5.41 -22.22
CA SER A 114 -11.80 -4.79 -22.75
C SER A 114 -11.52 -3.53 -23.58
N TYR A 115 -10.48 -2.76 -23.23
CA TYR A 115 -9.97 -1.64 -24.03
C TYR A 115 -9.46 -2.12 -25.40
N ILE A 116 -8.68 -3.20 -25.43
CA ILE A 116 -8.21 -3.80 -26.69
C ILE A 116 -9.38 -4.27 -27.55
N LYS A 117 -10.38 -4.93 -26.96
CA LYS A 117 -11.59 -5.38 -27.68
C LYS A 117 -12.42 -4.21 -28.20
N LEU A 118 -12.55 -3.13 -27.44
CA LEU A 118 -13.26 -1.91 -27.86
C LEU A 118 -12.62 -1.27 -29.10
N ASN A 119 -11.29 -1.35 -29.23
CA ASN A 119 -10.56 -0.90 -30.42
C ASN A 119 -10.84 -1.76 -31.67
N VAL A 120 -11.31 -3.00 -31.50
CA VAL A 120 -11.64 -3.90 -32.62
C VAL A 120 -13.08 -3.69 -33.09
N ASP A 121 -14.06 -3.68 -32.18
CA ASP A 121 -15.49 -3.53 -32.52
C ASP A 121 -16.21 -2.76 -31.42
N ARG A 122 -16.35 -1.45 -31.62
CA ARG A 122 -16.85 -0.54 -30.60
C ARG A 122 -18.31 -0.82 -30.22
N GLU A 123 -19.18 -1.02 -31.20
CA GLU A 123 -20.63 -1.19 -30.95
C GLU A 123 -20.92 -2.46 -30.15
N LYS A 124 -20.15 -3.52 -30.40
CA LYS A 124 -20.29 -4.80 -29.72
C LYS A 124 -19.74 -4.80 -28.30
N PHE A 125 -18.62 -4.11 -28.05
CA PHE A 125 -17.88 -4.20 -26.79
C PHE A 125 -18.01 -2.98 -25.86
N GLN A 126 -18.79 -1.97 -26.25
CA GLN A 126 -18.99 -0.76 -25.42
C GLN A 126 -19.58 -1.08 -24.04
N SER A 127 -20.55 -1.99 -23.96
CA SER A 127 -21.19 -2.36 -22.70
C SER A 127 -20.22 -3.08 -21.75
N SER A 128 -19.41 -4.01 -22.24
CA SER A 128 -18.38 -4.70 -21.45
C SER A 128 -17.28 -3.75 -21.00
N PHE A 129 -16.86 -2.82 -21.86
CA PHE A 129 -15.86 -1.81 -21.51
C PHE A 129 -16.33 -0.92 -20.35
N ILE A 130 -17.55 -0.38 -20.41
CA ILE A 130 -18.13 0.44 -19.34
C ILE A 130 -18.26 -0.37 -18.04
N HIS A 131 -18.60 -1.65 -18.12
CA HIS A 131 -18.69 -2.53 -16.97
C HIS A 131 -17.33 -2.69 -16.27
N ASP A 132 -16.29 -3.05 -17.03
CA ASP A 132 -14.95 -3.28 -16.49
C ASP A 132 -14.29 -2.00 -15.97
N GLU A 133 -14.55 -0.86 -16.61
CA GLU A 133 -14.14 0.44 -16.11
C GLU A 133 -14.76 0.75 -14.74
N ASN A 134 -16.07 0.51 -14.57
CA ASN A 134 -16.73 0.71 -13.29
C ASN A 134 -16.18 -0.21 -12.20
N ILE A 135 -15.84 -1.46 -12.56
CA ILE A 135 -15.16 -2.40 -11.65
C ILE A 135 -13.79 -1.83 -11.23
N LEU A 136 -12.99 -1.35 -12.19
CA LEU A 136 -11.68 -0.75 -11.92
C LEU A 136 -11.81 0.47 -11.01
N MET A 137 -12.69 1.40 -11.33
CA MET A 137 -12.96 2.60 -10.54
C MET A 137 -13.39 2.26 -9.10
N LYS A 138 -14.23 1.24 -8.93
CA LYS A 138 -14.65 0.75 -7.60
C LYS A 138 -13.50 0.09 -6.86
N ALA A 139 -12.67 -0.70 -7.54
CA ALA A 139 -11.50 -1.36 -6.94
C ALA A 139 -10.49 -0.33 -6.42
N ILE A 140 -10.15 0.67 -7.24
CA ILE A 140 -9.26 1.77 -6.85
C ILE A 140 -9.86 2.52 -5.65
N ARG A 141 -11.14 2.90 -5.71
CA ARG A 141 -11.81 3.60 -4.60
C ARG A 141 -11.77 2.81 -3.30
N ASN A 142 -12.07 1.52 -3.35
CA ASN A 142 -12.09 0.67 -2.16
C ASN A 142 -10.69 0.54 -1.55
N GLU A 143 -9.66 0.41 -2.38
CA GLU A 143 -8.27 0.38 -1.91
C GLU A 143 -7.88 1.69 -1.23
N CYS A 144 -8.18 2.85 -1.84
CA CYS A 144 -7.94 4.15 -1.23
C CYS A 144 -8.69 4.35 0.10
N LEU A 145 -9.90 3.79 0.24
CA LEU A 145 -10.67 3.86 1.49
C LEU A 145 -10.07 2.97 2.58
N GLN A 146 -9.64 1.76 2.22
CA GLN A 146 -8.96 0.85 3.15
C GLN A 146 -7.65 1.44 3.66
N ASP A 147 -6.86 2.05 2.76
CA ASP A 147 -5.61 2.70 3.14
C ASP A 147 -5.84 3.85 4.14
N LYS A 148 -6.90 4.66 3.93
CA LYS A 148 -7.32 5.70 4.89
C LYS A 148 -7.77 5.16 6.24
N GLU A 149 -8.49 4.03 6.27
CA GLU A 149 -8.90 3.40 7.53
C GLU A 149 -7.71 2.84 8.33
N ILE A 150 -6.67 2.37 7.64
CA ILE A 150 -5.42 1.89 8.25
C ILE A 150 -4.65 3.07 8.85
N ASP A 151 -4.51 4.17 8.10
CA ASP A 151 -3.89 5.41 8.59
C ASP A 151 -4.61 5.94 9.85
N TYR A 152 -5.95 5.94 9.84
CA TYR A 152 -6.73 6.34 11.01
C TYR A 152 -6.44 5.45 12.22
N LYS A 153 -6.49 4.12 12.08
CA LYS A 153 -6.18 3.21 13.20
C LYS A 153 -4.74 3.35 13.71
N ALA A 154 -3.79 3.67 12.85
CA ALA A 154 -2.40 3.91 13.24
C ALA A 154 -2.23 5.22 14.06
N ILE A 155 -3.00 6.26 13.75
CA ILE A 155 -3.02 7.51 14.52
C ILE A 155 -3.62 7.31 15.90
N TYR A 156 -4.74 6.57 16.01
CA TYR A 156 -5.42 6.32 17.30
C TYR A 156 -4.79 5.21 18.15
N LEU A 157 -3.76 4.53 17.66
CA LEU A 157 -2.90 3.63 18.47
C LEU A 157 -1.67 4.35 19.04
N LYS A 158 -1.44 5.62 18.66
CA LYS A 158 -0.40 6.50 19.23
C LYS A 158 -0.90 7.34 20.42
N GLU A 159 -2.20 7.30 20.72
CA GLU A 159 -2.81 7.84 21.96
C GLU A 159 -3.11 6.72 22.95
#